data_AF-A0A7D4UMV4-F1
#
_entry.id   AF-A0A7D4UMV4-F1
#
_cell.length_a   1.000
_cell.length_b   1.000
_cell.length_c   1.000
_cell.angle_alpha   90.00
_cell.angle_beta   90.00
_cell.angle_gamma   90.00
#
_symmetry.space_group_name_H-M   'P 1'
#
loop_
_entity.id
_entity.type
_entity.pdbx_description
1 polymer ?
#
loop_
_entity_poly.entity_id
_entity_poly.type
_entity_poly.pdbx_seq_one_letter_code
_entity_poly.pdbx_strand_id
1 'polypeptide(L)' 'MEQRAGIKNFEPFRYINTINALSGGDITKWDAILNLPYDRVLTKLLLNKTEAAYQKRYAELQQGS' A
#
# COMPACT_ATOMS: atom_id res chain seq x y z
N MET A 1 10.03 -16.23 16.51
CA MET A 1 9.08 -15.31 17.21
C MET A 1 9.20 -13.85 16.76
N GLU A 2 10.28 -13.45 16.08
CA GLU A 2 10.52 -12.04 15.69
C GLU A 2 9.61 -11.51 14.57
N GLN A 3 9.20 -12.37 13.62
CA GLN A 3 8.29 -11.96 12.54
C GLN A 3 6.91 -11.49 13.04
N ARG A 4 6.47 -11.95 14.22
CA ARG A 4 5.19 -11.51 14.83
C ARG A 4 5.32 -10.20 15.61
N ALA A 5 6.50 -9.89 16.14
CA ALA A 5 6.77 -8.66 16.89
C ALA A 5 6.80 -7.44 15.96
N GLY A 6 7.40 -7.58 14.76
CA GLY A 6 7.42 -6.52 13.76
C GLY A 6 6.02 -6.10 13.28
N ILE A 7 5.11 -7.07 13.10
CA ILE A 7 3.74 -6.81 12.62
C ILE A 7 2.91 -6.04 13.67
N LYS A 8 3.08 -6.34 14.97
CA LYS A 8 2.40 -5.62 16.06
C LYS A 8 2.80 -4.14 16.15
N ASN A 9 4.04 -3.79 15.80
CA ASN A 9 4.51 -2.41 15.85
C ASN A 9 3.84 -1.51 14.78
N PHE A 10 3.26 -2.10 13.73
CA PHE A 10 2.55 -1.36 12.67
C PHE A 10 1.03 -1.39 12.80
N GLU A 11 0.46 -2.19 13.70
CA GLU A 11 -0.98 -2.19 13.97
C GLU A 11 -1.55 -0.80 14.28
N PRO A 12 -0.95 0.03 15.16
CA PRO A 12 -1.50 1.36 15.44
C PRO A 12 -1.47 2.29 14.21
N PHE A 13 -0.65 1.99 13.21
CA PHE A 13 -0.48 2.81 12.01
C PHE A 13 -1.22 2.25 10.79
N ARG A 14 -2.08 1.24 10.93
CA ARG A 14 -2.73 0.56 9.79
C ARG A 14 -3.42 1.54 8.82
N TYR A 15 -4.18 2.50 9.36
CA TYR A 15 -4.85 3.52 8.56
C TYR A 15 -3.86 4.52 7.96
N ILE A 16 -2.93 5.00 8.77
CA ILE A 16 -1.89 5.95 8.36
C ILE A 16 -1.00 5.38 7.26
N ASN A 17 -0.67 4.09 7.30
CA ASN A 17 0.12 3.42 6.27
C ASN A 17 -0.56 3.46 4.91
N THR A 18 -1.89 3.37 4.87
CA THR A 18 -2.65 3.44 3.63
C THR A 18 -2.57 4.84 3.04
N ILE A 19 -2.76 5.87 3.86
CA ILE A 19 -2.63 7.27 3.43
C ILE A 19 -1.20 7.58 3.01
N ASN A 20 -0.23 7.13 3.81
CA ASN A 20 1.19 7.34 3.55
C ASN A 20 1.60 6.70 2.21
N ALA A 21 1.15 5.48 1.94
CA ALA A 21 1.37 4.80 0.66
C ALA A 21 0.72 5.56 -0.51
N LEU A 22 -0.51 6.06 -0.34
CA LEU A 22 -1.19 6.86 -1.36
C LEU A 22 -0.53 8.22 -1.61
N SER A 23 0.13 8.78 -0.59
CA SER A 23 0.86 10.05 -0.69
C SER A 23 2.29 9.92 -1.23
N GLY A 24 2.79 8.70 -1.39
CA GLY A 24 4.20 8.46 -1.71
C GLY A 24 5.16 8.86 -0.58
N GLY A 25 4.70 8.85 0.67
CA GLY A 25 5.47 9.29 1.85
C GLY A 25 5.33 10.77 2.21
N ASP A 26 4.62 11.56 1.39
CA ASP A 26 4.53 13.01 1.57
C ASP A 26 3.34 13.40 2.44
N ILE A 27 3.63 13.74 3.70
CA ILE A 27 2.62 14.11 4.69
C ILE A 27 1.78 15.33 4.29
N THR A 28 2.31 16.23 3.46
CA THR A 28 1.58 17.44 3.03
C THR A 28 0.40 17.12 2.12
N LYS A 29 0.36 15.90 1.54
CA LYS A 29 -0.73 15.42 0.67
C LYS A 29 -1.80 14.64 1.43
N TRP A 30 -1.62 14.37 2.72
CA TRP A 30 -2.53 13.52 3.49
C TRP A 30 -3.94 14.11 3.58
N ASP A 31 -4.05 15.41 3.79
CA ASP A 31 -5.34 16.11 3.82
C ASP A 31 -6.12 15.93 2.51
N ALA A 32 -5.44 16.12 1.36
CA ALA A 32 -6.05 15.93 0.05
C ALA A 32 -6.57 14.50 -0.14
N ILE A 33 -5.84 13.49 0.35
CA ILE A 33 -6.25 12.08 0.28
C ILE A 33 -7.44 11.78 1.19
N LEU A 34 -7.44 12.33 2.40
CA LEU A 34 -8.52 12.19 3.38
C LEU A 34 -9.83 12.80 2.87
N ASN A 35 -9.75 13.85 2.06
CA ASN A 35 -10.89 14.54 1.47
C ASN A 35 -11.40 13.88 0.17
N LEU A 36 -10.77 12.81 -0.32
CA LEU A 36 -11.25 12.10 -1.51
C LEU A 36 -12.47 11.21 -1.20
N PRO A 37 -13.40 11.06 -2.17
CA PRO A 37 -14.47 10.08 -2.07
C PRO A 37 -13.93 8.66 -1.89
N TYR A 38 -14.57 7.89 -1.02
CA TYR A 38 -14.17 6.53 -0.67
C TYR A 38 -14.01 5.63 -1.91
N ASP A 39 -14.91 5.72 -2.89
CA ASP A 39 -14.86 4.92 -4.13
C ASP A 39 -13.57 5.17 -4.92
N ARG A 40 -13.08 6.41 -4.96
CA ARG A 40 -11.82 6.72 -5.66
C ARG A 40 -10.62 6.14 -4.92
N VAL A 41 -10.60 6.26 -3.60
CA VAL A 41 -9.54 5.70 -2.74
C VAL A 41 -9.50 4.18 -2.89
N LEU A 42 -10.65 3.50 -2.80
CA LEU A 42 -10.75 2.06 -3.00
C LEU A 42 -10.30 1.62 -4.39
N THR A 43 -10.74 2.34 -5.44
CA THR A 43 -10.35 2.02 -6.82
C THR A 43 -8.83 2.11 -6.99
N LYS A 44 -8.19 3.13 -6.42
CA LYS A 44 -6.73 3.27 -6.47
C LYS A 44 -6.02 2.17 -5.70
N LEU A 45 -6.52 1.77 -4.53
CA LEU A 45 -5.95 0.66 -3.77
C LEU A 45 -6.06 -0.67 -4.53
N LEU A 46 -7.19 -0.92 -5.19
CA LEU A 46 -7.38 -2.11 -6.02
C LEU A 46 -6.44 -2.12 -7.24
N LEU A 47 -6.27 -0.96 -7.89
CA LEU A 47 -5.32 -0.79 -8.99
C LEU A 47 -3.89 -1.12 -8.53
N ASN A 48 -3.43 -0.50 -7.44
CA ASN A 48 -2.09 -0.73 -6.90
C ASN A 48 -1.86 -2.21 -6.54
N LYS A 49 -2.87 -2.88 -5.94
CA LYS A 49 -2.80 -4.32 -5.63
C LYS A 49 -2.65 -5.16 -6.90
N THR A 50 -3.38 -4.81 -7.94
CA THR A 50 -3.35 -5.50 -9.23
C THR A 50 -1.99 -5.33 -9.91
N GLU A 51 -1.45 -4.12 -9.94
CA GLU A 51 -0.12 -3.82 -10.48
C GLU A 51 0.98 -4.61 -9.74
N ALA A 52 0.95 -4.62 -8.40
CA ALA A 52 1.91 -5.36 -7.60
C ALA A 52 1.84 -6.88 -7.86
N ALA A 53 0.64 -7.42 -8.07
CA ALA A 53 0.46 -8.84 -8.41
C ALA A 53 1.08 -9.16 -9.79
N TYR A 54 0.92 -8.28 -10.77
CA TYR A 54 1.55 -8.43 -12.09
C TYR A 54 3.07 -8.35 -12.01
N GLN A 55 3.61 -7.35 -11.31
CA GLN A 55 5.06 -7.21 -11.12
C GLN A 55 5.67 -8.45 -10.46
N LYS A 56 5.00 -9.01 -9.44
CA LYS A 56 5.44 -10.23 -8.78
C LYS A 56 5.52 -11.41 -9.76
N ARG A 57 4.45 -11.64 -10.54
CA ARG A 57 4.43 -12.72 -11.54
C ARG A 57 5.50 -12.54 -12.60
N TYR A 58 5.71 -11.30 -13.06
CA TYR A 58 6.75 -10.99 -14.04
C TYR A 58 8.14 -11.29 -13.48
N ALA A 59 8.42 -10.91 -12.24
CA ALA A 59 9.69 -11.20 -11.57
C ALA A 59 9.93 -12.71 -11.40
N GLU A 60 8.89 -13.48 -11.08
CA GLU A 60 8.96 -14.95 -10.99
C GLU A 60 9.32 -15.59 -12.34
N LEU A 61 8.73 -15.09 -13.45
CA LEU A 61 9.04 -15.57 -14.80
C LEU A 61 10.47 -15.22 -15.24
N GLN A 62 10.97 -14.03 -14.89
CA GLN A 62 12.33 -13.62 -15.23
C GLN A 62 13.43 -14.37 -14.46
N GLN A 63 13.15 -14.85 -13.25
CA GLN A 63 14.10 -15.64 -12.46
C GLN A 63 14.14 -17.12 -12.86
N GLY A 64 13.15 -17.59 -13.63
CA GLY A 64 13.08 -18.96 -14.15
C GLY A 64 13.64 -19.14 -15.57
N SER A 65 14.31 -18.13 -16.13
CA SER A 65 14.94 -18.16 -17.47
C SER A 65 16.46 -18.22 -17.38
#